data_AF-A0A1J3GMI0-F1
#
_entry.id   AF-A0A1J3GMI0-F1
#
_cell.length_a   1.000
_cell.length_b   1.000
_cell.length_c   1.000
_cell.angle_alpha   90.00
_cell.angle_beta   90.00
_cell.angle_gamma   90.00
#
_symmetry.space_group_name_H-M   'P 1'
#
loop_
_entity.id
_entity.type
_entity.pdbx_description
1 polymer ?
#
loop_
_entity_poly.entity_id
_entity_poly.type
_entity_poly.pdbx_seq_one_letter_code
_entity_poly.pdbx_strand_id
1 'polypeptide(L)'
;RLHGIEIVYNMAHLDEELSGYWTKLPMIRRLMLSHPEVEWIWWMDSDALFTDIHFEIPLSRYEKHNLVIHGYPDLLFNQKSWVALNTGVFLLRNCQWSLDLLDAW
;
A
#
# COMPACT_ATOMS: atom_id res chain seq x y z
N ARG A 1 -15.00 5.36 7.81
CA ARG A 1 -16.19 5.39 8.71
C ARG A 1 -17.04 4.14 8.61
N LEU A 2 -17.66 3.83 7.46
CA LEU A 2 -18.53 2.63 7.31
C LEU A 2 -17.79 1.33 7.69
N HIS A 3 -16.56 1.19 7.19
CA HIS A 3 -15.73 0.01 7.36
C HIS A 3 -14.79 0.06 8.59
N GLY A 4 -14.95 1.04 9.49
CA GLY A 4 -14.07 1.17 10.67
C GLY A 4 -12.58 1.47 10.37
N ILE A 5 -12.23 1.81 9.13
CA ILE A 5 -10.84 2.10 8.73
C ILE A 5 -10.46 3.53 9.11
N GLU A 6 -9.33 3.68 9.80
CA GLU A 6 -8.70 4.96 10.11
C GLU A 6 -7.99 5.56 8.88
N ILE A 7 -7.97 6.88 8.77
CA ILE A 7 -7.44 7.60 7.60
C ILE A 7 -6.32 8.52 8.05
N VAL A 8 -5.17 8.39 7.38
CA VAL A 8 -4.07 9.35 7.47
C VAL A 8 -3.98 10.08 6.13
N TYR A 9 -4.09 11.41 6.17
CA TYR A 9 -3.92 12.25 4.99
C TYR A 9 -2.61 13.03 5.09
N ASN A 10 -1.66 12.74 4.20
CA ASN A 10 -0.35 13.40 4.22
C ASN A 10 -0.33 14.67 3.37
N MET A 11 0.20 15.76 3.94
CA MET A 11 0.54 16.98 3.20
C MET A 11 2.00 17.40 3.40
N ALA A 12 2.80 16.59 4.10
CA ALA A 12 4.19 16.89 4.39
C ALA A 12 5.13 16.19 3.40
N HIS A 13 6.19 16.89 3.01
CA HIS A 13 7.36 16.28 2.39
C HIS A 13 8.28 15.77 3.49
N LEU A 14 8.39 14.45 3.62
CA LEU A 14 9.19 13.81 4.67
C LEU A 14 10.66 13.64 4.27
N ASP A 15 10.92 13.64 2.97
CA ASP A 15 12.21 13.38 2.37
C ASP A 15 12.29 14.19 1.06
N GLU A 16 13.37 14.97 0.89
CA GLU A 16 13.56 15.82 -0.29
C GLU A 16 13.98 15.00 -1.53
N GLU A 17 14.64 13.86 -1.33
CA GLU A 17 15.07 12.97 -2.41
C GLU A 17 13.89 12.11 -2.90
N LEU A 18 13.04 11.62 -1.99
CA LEU A 18 11.84 10.83 -2.29
C LEU A 18 10.59 11.72 -2.46
N SER A 19 10.63 12.59 -3.47
CA SER A 19 9.55 13.52 -3.80
C SER A 19 8.51 12.95 -4.78
N GLY A 20 7.40 13.68 -4.96
CA GLY A 20 6.32 13.28 -5.87
C GLY A 20 5.70 11.94 -5.49
N TYR A 21 5.56 11.03 -6.46
CA TYR A 21 4.97 9.71 -6.26
C TYR A 21 5.77 8.83 -5.29
N TRP A 22 7.06 9.10 -5.08
CA TRP A 22 7.93 8.34 -4.19
C TRP A 22 7.74 8.68 -2.71
N THR A 23 7.04 9.78 -2.40
CA THR A 23 6.81 10.20 -1.00
C THR A 23 6.01 9.18 -0.18
N LYS A 24 5.33 8.24 -0.87
CA LYS A 24 4.61 7.14 -0.23
C LYS A 24 5.53 6.22 0.57
N LEU A 25 6.76 5.97 0.11
CA LEU A 25 7.71 5.08 0.80
C LEU A 25 8.09 5.57 2.21
N PRO A 26 8.65 6.78 2.39
CA PRO A 26 9.02 7.26 3.72
C PRO A 26 7.79 7.44 4.62
N MET A 27 6.63 7.79 4.05
CA MET A 27 5.38 7.89 4.80
C MET A 27 4.93 6.52 5.35
N ILE A 28 4.86 5.50 4.50
CA ILE A 28 4.46 4.15 4.90
C ILE A 28 5.44 3.62 5.95
N ARG A 29 6.76 3.76 5.74
CA ARG A 29 7.76 3.33 6.71
C ARG A 29 7.56 4.00 8.08
N ARG A 30 7.32 5.31 8.09
CA ARG A 30 7.09 6.06 9.33
C ARG A 30 5.82 5.59 10.06
N LEU A 31 4.74 5.34 9.32
CA LEU A 31 3.49 4.82 9.88
C LEU A 31 3.71 3.42 10.49
N MET A 32 4.40 2.52 9.79
CA MET A 32 4.71 1.19 10.31
C MET A 32 5.44 1.23 11.64
N LEU A 33 6.48 2.06 11.74
CA LEU A 33 7.31 2.18 12.94
C LEU A 33 6.61 2.91 14.09
N SER A 34 5.70 3.84 13.77
CA SER A 34 5.01 4.66 14.78
C SER A 34 3.73 4.00 15.30
N HIS A 35 3.16 3.08 14.52
CA HIS A 35 1.90 2.38 14.81
C HIS A 35 2.07 0.85 14.74
N PRO A 36 2.83 0.25 15.68
CA PRO A 36 3.04 -1.20 15.70
C PRO A 36 1.74 -2.02 15.92
N GLU A 37 0.68 -1.39 16.41
CA GLU A 37 -0.66 -1.97 16.57
C GLU A 37 -1.40 -2.18 15.24
N VAL A 38 -1.01 -1.46 14.19
CA VAL A 38 -1.65 -1.54 12.87
C VAL A 38 -1.13 -2.75 12.11
N GLU A 39 -2.00 -3.69 11.78
CA GLU A 39 -1.62 -4.89 11.01
C GLU A 39 -1.41 -4.59 9.51
N TRP A 40 -2.25 -3.72 8.94
CA TRP A 40 -2.26 -3.43 7.51
C TRP A 40 -2.27 -1.93 7.26
N ILE A 41 -1.38 -1.47 6.37
CA ILE A 41 -1.44 -0.16 5.76
C ILE A 41 -2.09 -0.31 4.40
N TRP A 42 -3.16 0.45 4.16
CA TRP A 42 -3.80 0.56 2.87
C TRP A 42 -3.40 1.88 2.22
N TRP A 43 -2.50 1.81 1.24
CA TRP A 43 -2.16 2.97 0.45
C TRP A 43 -3.23 3.21 -0.63
N MET A 44 -3.61 4.46 -0.82
CA MET A 44 -4.54 4.89 -1.85
C MET A 44 -4.11 6.27 -2.38
N ASP A 45 -3.85 6.37 -3.68
CA ASP A 45 -3.53 7.63 -4.35
C ASP A 45 -4.74 8.58 -4.33
N SER A 46 -4.49 9.88 -4.44
CA SER A 46 -5.52 10.92 -4.33
C SER A 46 -6.49 10.96 -5.51
N ASP A 47 -6.15 10.32 -6.63
CA ASP A 47 -6.99 10.18 -7.82
C ASP A 47 -7.72 8.83 -7.88
N ALA A 48 -7.52 7.94 -6.90
CA ALA A 48 -8.32 6.74 -6.71
C ALA A 48 -9.60 7.07 -5.91
N LEU A 49 -10.72 6.43 -6.25
CA LEU A 49 -12.02 6.68 -5.62
C LEU A 49 -12.76 5.38 -5.31
N PHE A 50 -13.45 5.34 -4.18
CA PHE A 50 -14.41 4.27 -3.87
C PHE A 50 -15.69 4.46 -4.67
N THR A 51 -16.02 3.48 -5.50
CA THR A 51 -17.27 3.44 -6.28
C THR A 51 -18.24 2.37 -5.77
N ASP A 52 -17.74 1.35 -5.08
CA ASP A 52 -18.52 0.42 -4.27
C ASP A 52 -18.24 0.71 -2.79
N ILE A 53 -19.24 1.28 -2.11
CA ILE A 53 -19.14 1.67 -0.70
C ILE A 53 -19.47 0.52 0.27
N HIS A 54 -20.05 -0.58 -0.21
CA HIS A 54 -20.48 -1.71 0.63
C HIS A 54 -19.47 -2.86 0.58
N PHE A 55 -18.60 -2.89 -0.42
CA PHE A 55 -17.54 -3.88 -0.50
C PHE A 55 -16.59 -3.80 0.70
N GLU A 56 -16.35 -4.96 1.33
CA GLU A 56 -15.37 -5.15 2.38
C GLU A 56 -14.18 -5.95 1.85
N ILE A 57 -12.96 -5.52 2.20
CA ILE A 57 -11.75 -6.24 1.83
C ILE A 57 -11.72 -7.59 2.57
N PRO A 58 -11.61 -8.74 1.87
CA PRO A 58 -11.59 -10.05 2.51
C PRO A 58 -10.20 -10.35 3.11
N LEU A 59 -9.83 -9.65 4.19
CA LEU A 59 -8.49 -9.73 4.80
C LEU A 59 -8.07 -11.16 5.19
N SER A 60 -9.01 -12.02 5.56
CA SER A 60 -8.75 -13.45 5.86
C SER A 60 -8.15 -14.21 4.67
N ARG A 61 -8.47 -13.81 3.43
CA ARG A 61 -7.85 -14.38 2.22
C ARG A 61 -6.34 -14.11 2.16
N TYR A 62 -5.88 -13.07 2.85
CA TYR A 62 -4.51 -12.55 2.76
C TYR A 62 -3.66 -12.85 4.01
N GLU A 63 -4.12 -13.73 4.90
CA GLU A 63 -3.41 -14.10 6.14
C GLU A 63 -1.95 -14.53 5.91
N LYS A 64 -1.67 -15.21 4.80
CA LYS A 64 -0.32 -15.71 4.45
C LYS A 64 0.46 -14.79 3.51
N HIS A 65 0.01 -13.56 3.33
CA HIS A 65 0.62 -12.59 2.41
C HIS A 65 0.96 -11.30 3.16
N ASN A 66 2.00 -10.61 2.68
CA ASN A 66 2.44 -9.33 3.23
C ASN A 66 2.17 -8.16 2.28
N LEU A 67 1.98 -8.41 0.98
CA LEU A 67 1.63 -7.41 -0.03
C LEU A 67 0.43 -7.92 -0.85
N VAL A 68 -0.58 -7.08 -1.01
CA VAL A 68 -1.73 -7.32 -1.90
C VAL A 68 -1.87 -6.14 -2.84
N ILE A 69 -1.76 -6.40 -4.13
CA ILE A 69 -1.74 -5.38 -5.18
C ILE A 69 -2.55 -5.88 -6.38
N HIS A 70 -3.32 -4.98 -7.00
CA HIS A 70 -4.04 -5.32 -8.21
C HIS A 70 -3.06 -5.53 -9.37
N GLY A 71 -3.25 -6.61 -10.12
CA GLY A 71 -2.46 -6.85 -11.32
C GLY A 71 -2.69 -8.23 -11.96
N TYR A 72 -1.90 -8.52 -12.99
CA TYR A 72 -2.03 -9.70 -13.81
C TYR A 72 -0.72 -10.51 -13.84
N PRO A 73 -0.70 -11.76 -13.35
CA PRO A 73 0.52 -12.55 -13.26
C PRO A 73 1.26 -12.75 -14.60
N ASP A 74 0.53 -12.96 -15.69
CA ASP A 74 1.14 -13.13 -17.01
C ASP A 74 1.87 -11.85 -17.47
N LEU A 75 1.22 -10.69 -17.30
CA LEU A 75 1.83 -9.40 -17.62
C LEU A 75 3.07 -9.15 -16.76
N LEU A 76 3.06 -9.58 -15.49
CA LEU A 76 4.15 -9.36 -14.55
C LEU A 76 5.34 -10.29 -14.83
N PHE A 77 5.11 -11.60 -14.80
CA PHE A 77 6.19 -12.59 -14.80
C PHE A 77 6.69 -12.93 -16.20
N ASN A 78 5.80 -12.98 -17.19
CA ASN A 78 6.16 -13.38 -18.55
C ASN A 78 6.50 -12.16 -19.40
N GLN A 79 5.62 -11.17 -19.42
CA GLN A 79 5.76 -10.02 -20.31
C GLN A 79 6.57 -8.88 -19.71
N LYS A 80 6.72 -8.82 -18.38
CA LYS A 80 7.41 -7.74 -17.64
C LYS A 80 6.85 -6.36 -18.01
N SER A 81 5.54 -6.28 -18.16
CA SER A 81 4.85 -5.04 -18.50
C SER A 81 4.87 -4.07 -17.32
N TRP A 82 5.19 -2.81 -17.56
CA TRP A 82 5.19 -1.75 -16.56
C TRP A 82 3.79 -1.46 -15.97
N VAL A 83 2.72 -1.84 -16.67
CA VAL A 83 1.32 -1.74 -16.20
C VAL A 83 0.78 -3.06 -15.64
N ALA A 84 1.64 -4.06 -15.42
CA ALA A 84 1.22 -5.36 -14.90
C ALA A 84 0.62 -5.27 -13.49
N LEU A 85 1.07 -4.28 -12.70
CA LEU A 85 0.61 -3.97 -11.36
C LEU A 85 0.24 -2.48 -11.28
N ASN A 86 -0.62 -2.10 -10.33
CA ASN A 86 -0.89 -0.70 -10.01
C ASN A 86 -0.53 -0.40 -8.55
N THR A 87 0.40 0.52 -8.32
CA THR A 87 0.89 0.92 -6.99
C THR A 87 0.16 2.15 -6.43
N GLY A 88 -0.98 2.50 -7.03
CA GLY A 88 -1.86 3.54 -6.53
C GLY A 88 -2.85 3.03 -5.49
N VAL A 89 -3.14 1.72 -5.46
CA VAL A 89 -3.94 1.09 -4.39
C VAL A 89 -3.35 -0.27 -4.03
N PHE A 90 -2.87 -0.43 -2.80
CA PHE A 90 -2.35 -1.72 -2.31
C PHE A 90 -2.42 -1.84 -0.78
N LEU A 91 -2.42 -3.07 -0.29
CA LEU A 91 -2.28 -3.38 1.13
C LEU A 91 -0.87 -3.87 1.40
N LEU A 92 -0.23 -3.33 2.43
CA LEU A 92 1.07 -3.77 2.90
C LEU A 92 1.00 -4.05 4.40
N ARG A 93 1.36 -5.26 4.80
CA ARG A 93 1.33 -5.71 6.20
C ARG A 93 2.44 -5.02 6.99
N ASN A 94 2.17 -4.60 8.21
CA ASN A 94 3.19 -4.07 9.10
C ASN A 94 4.04 -5.21 9.68
N CYS A 95 5.18 -5.50 9.07
CA CYS A 95 6.11 -6.53 9.50
C CYS A 95 7.51 -6.27 8.95
N GLN A 96 8.51 -7.00 9.46
CA GLN A 96 9.91 -6.85 9.04
C GLN A 96 10.07 -7.03 7.52
N TRP A 97 9.40 -8.04 6.93
CA TRP A 97 9.46 -8.28 5.48
C TRP A 97 9.04 -7.04 4.67
N SER A 98 8.06 -6.28 5.14
CA SER A 98 7.61 -5.08 4.46
C SER A 98 8.59 -3.91 4.62
N LEU A 99 9.27 -3.80 5.77
CA LEU A 99 10.35 -2.83 5.92
C LEU A 99 11.51 -3.14 4.97
N ASP A 100 11.87 -4.42 4.85
CA ASP A 100 12.90 -4.89 3.92
C ASP A 100 12.48 -4.63 2.45
N LEU A 101 11.19 -4.81 2.13
CA LEU A 101 10.64 -4.47 0.81
C LEU A 101 10.78 -2.97 0.51
N LEU A 102 10.44 -2.10 1.47
CA LEU A 102 10.55 -0.65 1.29
C LEU A 102 12.00 -0.19 1.07
N ASP A 103 12.98 -0.91 1.63
CA ASP A 103 14.41 -0.62 1.42
C ASP A 103 14.91 -1.11 0.05
N ALA A 104 14.23 -2.08 -0.57
CA ALA A 104 14.60 -2.66 -1.86
C ALA A 104 13.84 -2.06 -3.08
N TRP A 105 12.86 -1.20 -2.84
CA TRP A 105 11.97 -0.63 -3.86
C TRP A 105 12.52 0.71 -4.37
#